data_AF-A0A2N0P3Q2-F1
#
_entry.id   AF-A0A2N0P3Q2-F1
#
_cell.length_a   1.000
_cell.length_b   1.000
_cell.length_c   1.000
_cell.angle_alpha   90.00
_cell.angle_beta   90.00
_cell.angle_gamma   90.00
#
_symmetry.space_group_name_H-M   'P 1'
#
loop_
_entity.id
_entity.type
_entity.pdbx_description
1 polymer ?
#
loop_
_entity_poly.entity_id
_entity_poly.type
_entity_poly.pdbx_seq_one_letter_code
_entity_poly.pdbx_strand_id
1 'polypeptide(L)'
;MYYHYGEGTEKNLEKAFYWYQEAAKNGDKKAMNNLGRCYYDGEGTEKNLEKAFYWYQEVAESGDKYAMNNLGICYYNGEGTKKNLEKSFHWYQKAAENGHTNAMNELAISYENGVGTEKDLEKAFYWYQKENGVKLVCNGCKQPYTDYQWCQQCNTRRFQEDFSKWTSKNEFIDKFIQQAQLNAKNNYEILEWIPYNRLLNINYHDKGGFSEIYKAIWLDGPIYNWNFKKQQWNRQINHEVILKILNNSSRLNNKFLDEV
;
A
#
# COMPACT_ATOMS: atom_id res chain seq x y z
N MET A 1 4.84 26.20 24.05
CA MET A 1 4.62 25.04 24.93
C MET A 1 4.22 25.47 26.34
N TYR A 2 5.02 26.32 27.03
CA TYR A 2 4.74 26.77 28.41
C TYR A 2 3.34 27.39 28.63
N TYR A 3 2.89 28.35 27.82
CA TYR A 3 1.56 28.98 27.97
C TYR A 3 0.36 28.11 27.58
N HIS A 4 0.59 27.03 26.81
CA HIS A 4 -0.46 26.12 26.36
C HIS A 4 -0.81 25.08 27.45
N TYR A 5 0.20 24.65 28.22
CA TYR A 5 0.04 23.68 29.32
C TYR A 5 0.08 24.30 30.72
N GLY A 6 0.44 25.58 30.86
CA GLY A 6 0.52 26.27 32.15
C GLY A 6 1.73 25.88 33.00
N GLU A 7 2.78 25.31 32.40
CA GLU A 7 4.00 24.97 33.15
C GLU A 7 4.76 26.26 33.51
N GLY A 8 4.65 26.67 34.78
CA GLY A 8 5.37 27.81 35.36
C GLY A 8 4.75 29.19 35.11
N THR A 9 3.61 29.29 34.39
CA THR A 9 2.85 30.54 34.15
C THR A 9 1.36 30.23 33.93
N GLU A 10 0.48 31.24 34.05
CA GLU A 10 -0.95 31.08 33.79
C GLU A 10 -1.23 30.66 32.33
N LYS A 11 -2.15 29.70 32.14
CA LYS A 11 -2.56 29.22 30.81
C LYS A 11 -3.16 30.38 30.02
N ASN A 12 -2.54 30.76 28.90
CA ASN A 12 -3.03 31.82 28.03
C ASN A 12 -2.95 31.35 26.56
N LEU A 13 -4.10 30.97 26.02
CA LEU A 13 -4.22 30.38 24.68
C LEU A 13 -3.98 31.40 23.57
N GLU A 14 -4.38 32.66 23.75
CA GLU A 14 -4.11 33.74 22.79
C GLU A 14 -2.61 34.03 22.69
N LYS A 15 -1.91 34.07 23.84
CA LYS A 15 -0.46 34.25 23.87
C LYS A 15 0.26 33.03 23.29
N ALA A 16 -0.24 31.82 23.52
CA ALA A 16 0.28 30.61 22.90
C ALA A 16 0.12 30.65 21.37
N PHE A 17 -1.05 31.06 20.87
CA PHE A 17 -1.33 31.25 19.45
C PHE A 17 -0.38 32.28 18.83
N TYR A 18 -0.20 33.43 19.47
CA TYR A 18 0.76 34.46 19.03
C TYR A 18 2.19 33.88 18.87
N TRP A 19 2.68 33.14 19.87
CA TRP A 19 4.01 32.54 19.78
C TRP A 19 4.11 31.44 18.72
N TYR A 20 3.03 30.68 18.49
CA TYR A 20 2.99 29.74 17.36
C TYR A 20 3.08 30.48 16.02
N GLN A 21 2.42 31.63 15.86
CA GLN A 21 2.55 32.48 14.66
C GLN A 21 3.98 32.94 14.42
N GLU A 22 4.64 33.47 15.44
CA GLU A 22 6.03 33.93 15.30
C GLU A 22 6.99 32.78 14.99
N ALA A 23 6.82 31.61 15.63
CA ALA A 23 7.65 30.45 15.34
C ALA A 23 7.38 29.85 13.95
N ALA A 24 6.12 29.79 13.51
CA ALA A 24 5.75 29.31 12.18
C ALA A 24 6.29 30.20 11.05
N LYS A 25 6.33 31.53 11.23
CA LYS A 25 6.99 32.45 10.29
C LYS A 25 8.47 32.13 10.10
N ASN A 26 9.12 31.57 11.11
CA ASN A 26 10.51 31.12 11.06
C ASN A 26 10.67 29.66 10.60
N GLY A 27 9.60 29.02 10.12
CA GLY A 27 9.63 27.65 9.58
C GLY A 27 9.57 26.54 10.65
N ASP A 28 9.21 26.85 11.89
CA ASP A 28 9.03 25.81 12.92
C ASP A 28 7.79 24.96 12.60
N LYS A 29 8.03 23.73 12.13
CA LYS A 29 6.99 22.76 11.75
C LYS A 29 6.07 22.37 12.90
N LYS A 30 6.58 22.29 14.14
CA LYS A 30 5.75 21.98 15.31
C LYS A 30 4.81 23.14 15.60
N ALA A 31 5.30 24.37 15.48
CA ALA A 31 4.47 25.57 15.62
C ALA A 31 3.42 25.67 14.51
N MET A 32 3.78 25.39 13.26
CA MET A 32 2.84 25.34 12.13
C MET A 32 1.74 24.30 12.35
N ASN A 33 2.07 23.08 12.82
CA ASN A 33 1.07 22.06 13.13
C ASN A 33 0.15 22.49 14.29
N ASN A 34 0.70 23.09 15.34
CA ASN A 34 -0.09 23.64 16.45
C ASN A 34 -0.98 24.80 16.01
N LEU A 35 -0.53 25.62 15.06
CA LEU A 35 -1.35 26.66 14.42
C LEU A 35 -2.53 26.08 13.66
N GLY A 36 -2.27 25.02 12.88
CA GLY A 36 -3.33 24.25 12.23
C GLY A 36 -4.39 23.80 13.23
N ARG A 37 -3.94 23.27 14.39
CA ARG A 37 -4.83 22.85 15.48
C ARG A 37 -5.60 24.01 16.13
N CYS A 38 -4.93 25.12 16.42
CA CYS A 38 -5.57 26.32 16.96
C CYS A 38 -6.70 26.81 16.05
N TYR A 39 -6.48 26.85 14.73
CA TYR A 39 -7.54 27.21 13.79
C TYR A 39 -8.62 26.14 13.65
N TYR A 40 -8.28 24.86 13.78
CA TYR A 40 -9.25 23.77 13.70
C TYR A 40 -10.23 23.78 14.89
N ASP A 41 -9.70 23.98 16.10
CA ASP A 41 -10.46 23.95 17.36
C ASP A 41 -11.00 25.32 17.77
N GLY A 42 -10.44 26.42 17.24
CA GLY A 42 -10.71 27.79 17.73
C GLY A 42 -9.98 28.10 19.06
N GLU A 43 -8.83 27.48 19.30
CA GLU A 43 -8.04 27.70 20.52
C GLU A 43 -7.13 28.92 20.39
N GLY A 44 -7.42 29.98 21.16
CA GLY A 44 -6.62 31.22 21.14
C GLY A 44 -6.83 32.09 19.89
N THR A 45 -7.75 31.70 19.01
CA THR A 45 -8.16 32.42 17.80
C THR A 45 -9.57 31.97 17.37
N GLU A 46 -10.15 32.60 16.36
CA GLU A 46 -11.41 32.15 15.77
C GLU A 46 -11.20 30.87 14.95
N LYS A 47 -12.15 29.92 15.06
CA LYS A 47 -12.13 28.68 14.28
C LYS A 47 -12.15 28.99 12.77
N ASN A 48 -11.19 28.44 12.03
CA ASN A 48 -11.07 28.61 10.59
C ASN A 48 -10.48 27.34 9.94
N LEU A 49 -11.36 26.50 9.38
CA LEU A 49 -10.95 25.21 8.82
C LEU A 49 -10.07 25.33 7.57
N GLU A 50 -10.25 26.39 6.76
CA GLU A 50 -9.42 26.62 5.57
C GLU A 50 -7.96 26.94 5.95
N LYS A 51 -7.77 27.77 6.98
CA LYS A 51 -6.42 28.03 7.53
C LYS A 51 -5.84 26.80 8.21
N ALA A 52 -6.65 26.02 8.91
CA ALA A 52 -6.21 24.76 9.50
C ALA A 52 -5.68 23.81 8.41
N PHE A 53 -6.47 23.62 7.35
CA PHE A 53 -6.10 22.82 6.19
C PHE A 53 -4.81 23.30 5.54
N TYR A 54 -4.67 24.60 5.30
CA TYR A 54 -3.44 25.20 4.75
C TYR A 54 -2.20 24.83 5.57
N TRP A 55 -2.23 25.03 6.90
CA TRP A 55 -1.08 24.72 7.75
C TRP A 55 -0.78 23.22 7.84
N TYR A 56 -1.81 22.37 7.89
CA TYR A 56 -1.59 20.92 7.85
C TYR A 56 -0.97 20.48 6.53
N GLN A 57 -1.38 21.06 5.40
CA GLN A 57 -0.81 20.75 4.09
C GLN A 57 0.67 21.10 4.02
N GLU A 58 1.05 22.32 4.39
CA GLU A 58 2.44 22.78 4.37
C GLU A 58 3.37 21.86 5.19
N VAL A 59 2.89 21.36 6.34
CA VAL A 59 3.68 20.54 7.23
C VAL A 59 3.70 19.06 6.81
N ALA A 60 2.59 18.54 6.30
CA ALA A 60 2.44 17.15 5.87
C ALA A 60 3.40 16.78 4.73
N GLU A 61 3.65 17.70 3.79
CA GLU A 61 4.62 17.51 2.70
C GLU A 61 6.05 17.31 3.20
N SER A 62 6.33 17.75 4.42
CA SER A 62 7.65 17.72 5.02
C SER A 62 7.95 16.48 5.87
N GLY A 63 7.03 15.50 5.90
CA GLY A 63 7.21 14.22 6.59
C GLY A 63 6.55 14.12 7.98
N ASP A 64 5.89 15.16 8.48
CA ASP A 64 5.29 15.11 9.82
C ASP A 64 4.02 14.25 9.85
N LYS A 65 4.09 13.16 10.61
CA LYS A 65 3.03 12.15 10.67
C LYS A 65 1.71 12.64 11.28
N TYR A 66 1.74 13.66 12.16
CA TYR A 66 0.53 14.21 12.77
C TYR A 66 -0.18 15.15 11.78
N ALA A 67 0.58 16.00 11.09
CA ALA A 67 0.04 16.85 10.04
C ALA A 67 -0.55 16.01 8.88
N MET A 68 0.13 14.94 8.48
CA MET A 68 -0.40 13.98 7.49
C MET A 68 -1.74 13.37 7.93
N ASN A 69 -1.84 12.93 9.19
CA ASN A 69 -3.09 12.40 9.73
C ASN A 69 -4.22 13.45 9.72
N ASN A 70 -3.92 14.67 10.19
CA ASN A 70 -4.91 15.75 10.23
C ASN A 70 -5.37 16.15 8.82
N LEU A 71 -4.47 16.14 7.85
CA LEU A 71 -4.82 16.38 6.45
C LEU A 71 -5.69 15.25 5.88
N GLY A 72 -5.43 14.00 6.28
CA GLY A 72 -6.31 12.86 6.00
C GLY A 72 -7.73 13.06 6.53
N ILE A 73 -7.86 13.56 7.76
CA ILE A 73 -9.16 13.91 8.39
C ILE A 73 -9.86 15.01 7.60
N CYS A 74 -9.15 16.09 7.26
CA CYS A 74 -9.74 17.19 6.50
C CYS A 74 -10.33 16.73 5.17
N TYR A 75 -9.64 15.85 4.44
CA TYR A 75 -10.17 15.29 3.19
C TYR A 75 -11.33 14.30 3.43
N TYR A 76 -11.31 13.53 4.52
CA TYR A 76 -12.38 12.60 4.86
C TYR A 76 -13.70 13.32 5.14
N ASN A 77 -13.63 14.40 5.92
CA ASN A 77 -14.78 15.20 6.33
C ASN A 77 -15.16 16.30 5.33
N GLY A 78 -14.22 16.74 4.49
CA GLY A 78 -14.37 17.97 3.69
C GLY A 78 -14.24 19.24 4.54
N GLU A 79 -13.30 19.26 5.48
CA GLU A 79 -13.06 20.39 6.38
C GLU A 79 -11.95 21.27 5.81
N GLY A 80 -12.27 22.54 5.52
CA GLY A 80 -11.34 23.47 4.89
C GLY A 80 -11.02 23.14 3.43
N THR A 81 -11.63 22.10 2.87
CA THR A 81 -11.47 21.64 1.49
C THR A 81 -12.69 20.81 1.07
N LYS A 82 -12.74 20.39 -0.21
CA LYS A 82 -13.77 19.45 -0.66
C LYS A 82 -13.45 18.03 -0.18
N LYS A 83 -14.47 17.33 0.32
CA LYS A 83 -14.38 15.90 0.68
C LYS A 83 -13.81 15.06 -0.47
N ASN A 84 -12.81 14.25 -0.18
CA ASN A 84 -12.16 13.35 -1.13
C ASN A 84 -11.58 12.12 -0.40
N LEU A 85 -12.21 10.96 -0.58
CA LEU A 85 -11.82 9.74 0.15
C LEU A 85 -10.50 9.14 -0.35
N GLU A 86 -10.17 9.25 -1.64
CA GLU A 86 -8.90 8.77 -2.19
C GLU A 86 -7.71 9.56 -1.64
N LYS A 87 -7.83 10.90 -1.58
CA LYS A 87 -6.81 11.76 -0.96
C LYS A 87 -6.70 11.53 0.54
N SER A 88 -7.83 11.30 1.21
CA SER A 88 -7.84 10.93 2.63
C SER A 88 -7.05 9.65 2.87
N PHE A 89 -7.37 8.59 2.11
CA PHE A 89 -6.67 7.31 2.13
C PHE A 89 -5.15 7.48 1.90
N HIS A 90 -4.77 8.23 0.87
CA HIS A 90 -3.36 8.52 0.56
C HIS A 90 -2.59 9.15 1.73
N TRP A 91 -3.18 10.14 2.40
CA TRP A 91 -2.53 10.81 3.53
C TRP A 91 -2.51 9.95 4.80
N TYR A 92 -3.56 9.17 5.06
CA TYR A 92 -3.53 8.17 6.13
C TYR A 92 -2.45 7.11 5.88
N GLN A 93 -2.30 6.65 4.64
CA GLN A 93 -1.24 5.72 4.28
C GLN A 93 0.15 6.29 4.59
N LYS A 94 0.44 7.51 4.15
CA LYS A 94 1.72 8.19 4.46
C LYS A 94 1.93 8.34 5.96
N ALA A 95 0.91 8.76 6.72
CA ALA A 95 1.00 8.92 8.16
C ALA A 95 1.27 7.57 8.87
N ALA A 96 0.58 6.50 8.44
CA ALA A 96 0.72 5.15 8.97
C ALA A 96 2.11 4.57 8.68
N GLU A 97 2.65 4.78 7.47
CA GLU A 97 4.01 4.40 7.11
C GLU A 97 5.07 5.13 7.95
N ASN A 98 4.78 6.37 8.39
CA ASN A 98 5.59 7.13 9.33
C ASN A 98 5.27 6.86 10.82
N GLY A 99 4.50 5.80 11.11
CA GLY A 99 4.26 5.35 12.48
C GLY A 99 3.20 6.16 13.24
N HIS A 100 2.19 6.72 12.56
CA HIS A 100 1.01 7.30 13.20
C HIS A 100 -0.06 6.24 13.46
N THR A 101 -0.33 5.93 14.73
CA THR A 101 -1.20 4.82 15.13
C THR A 101 -2.65 4.99 14.70
N ASN A 102 -3.25 6.18 14.90
CA ASN A 102 -4.64 6.39 14.48
C ASN A 102 -4.78 6.25 12.96
N ALA A 103 -3.76 6.65 12.19
CA ALA A 103 -3.79 6.53 10.75
C ALA A 103 -3.68 5.06 10.30
N MET A 104 -2.95 4.22 11.04
CA MET A 104 -2.95 2.76 10.80
C MET A 104 -4.35 2.17 10.98
N ASN A 105 -5.07 2.57 12.01
CA ASN A 105 -6.43 2.12 12.26
C ASN A 105 -7.40 2.58 11.16
N GLU A 106 -7.36 3.86 10.77
CA GLU A 106 -8.17 4.38 9.66
C GLU A 106 -7.87 3.66 8.35
N LEU A 107 -6.61 3.33 8.09
CA LEU A 107 -6.20 2.57 6.92
C LEU A 107 -6.72 1.13 6.94
N ALA A 108 -6.72 0.50 8.12
CA ALA A 108 -7.28 -0.84 8.30
C ALA A 108 -8.79 -0.85 7.99
N ILE A 109 -9.53 0.11 8.56
CA ILE A 109 -10.98 0.30 8.32
C ILE A 109 -11.25 0.62 6.84
N SER A 110 -10.39 1.43 6.21
CA SER A 110 -10.53 1.81 4.80
C SER A 110 -10.41 0.59 3.89
N TYR A 111 -9.43 -0.29 4.13
CA TYR A 111 -9.31 -1.54 3.41
C TYR A 111 -10.43 -2.53 3.73
N GLU A 112 -10.91 -2.58 4.98
CA GLU A 112 -12.01 -3.48 5.37
C GLU A 112 -13.31 -3.16 4.62
N ASN A 113 -13.57 -1.87 4.40
CA ASN A 113 -14.82 -1.37 3.85
C ASN A 113 -14.72 -0.85 2.40
N GLY A 114 -13.52 -0.77 1.83
CA GLY A 114 -13.28 -0.18 0.50
C GLY A 114 -13.51 1.33 0.46
N VAL A 115 -13.08 2.06 1.49
CA VAL A 115 -13.25 3.52 1.60
C VAL A 115 -12.01 4.21 1.02
N GLY A 116 -12.18 4.93 -0.10
CA GLY A 116 -11.07 5.62 -0.77
C GLY A 116 -10.04 4.69 -1.42
N THR A 117 -10.30 3.39 -1.42
CA THR A 117 -9.49 2.32 -2.01
C THR A 117 -10.38 1.09 -2.26
N GLU A 118 -9.85 0.05 -2.89
CA GLU A 118 -10.54 -1.23 -3.02
C GLU A 118 -10.56 -2.01 -1.69
N LYS A 119 -11.62 -2.80 -1.49
CA LYS A 119 -11.75 -3.65 -0.31
C LYS A 119 -10.66 -4.73 -0.31
N ASP A 120 -9.90 -4.81 0.77
CA ASP A 120 -8.79 -5.74 0.97
C ASP A 120 -8.70 -6.17 2.45
N LEU A 121 -9.40 -7.26 2.80
CA LEU A 121 -9.43 -7.77 4.18
C LEU A 121 -8.03 -8.20 4.68
N GLU A 122 -7.14 -8.54 3.76
CA GLU A 122 -5.77 -8.95 4.06
C GLU A 122 -4.93 -7.75 4.52
N LYS A 123 -4.98 -6.63 3.79
CA LYS A 123 -4.33 -5.38 4.20
C LYS A 123 -4.99 -4.77 5.44
N ALA A 124 -6.31 -4.91 5.60
CA ALA A 124 -6.98 -4.48 6.83
C ALA A 124 -6.39 -5.18 8.06
N PHE A 125 -6.30 -6.52 8.02
CA PHE A 125 -5.71 -7.31 9.09
C PHE A 125 -4.24 -6.97 9.35
N TYR A 126 -3.45 -6.71 8.29
CA TYR A 126 -2.06 -6.24 8.43
C TYR A 126 -1.96 -4.99 9.30
N TRP A 127 -2.73 -3.95 8.97
CA TRP A 127 -2.65 -2.67 9.65
C TRP A 127 -3.18 -2.73 11.09
N TYR A 128 -4.23 -3.52 11.35
CA TYR A 128 -4.66 -3.82 12.72
C TYR A 128 -3.55 -4.49 13.56
N GLN A 129 -2.83 -5.46 13.00
CA GLN A 129 -1.74 -6.10 13.73
C GLN A 129 -0.55 -5.18 13.98
N LYS A 130 -0.21 -4.36 12.98
CA LYS A 130 0.89 -3.41 13.07
C LYS A 130 0.64 -2.35 14.14
N GLU A 131 -0.60 -1.87 14.26
CA GLU A 131 -1.04 -0.94 15.30
C GLU A 131 -0.86 -1.55 16.70
N ASN A 132 -1.22 -2.82 16.88
CA ASN A 132 -1.04 -3.57 18.13
C ASN A 132 0.43 -3.94 18.44
N GLY A 133 1.39 -3.50 17.63
CA GLY A 133 2.81 -3.83 17.79
C GLY A 133 3.14 -5.30 17.57
N VAL A 134 2.22 -6.08 16.98
CA VAL A 134 2.43 -7.49 16.69
C VAL A 134 3.41 -7.59 15.53
N LYS A 135 4.64 -8.05 15.82
CA LYS A 135 5.62 -8.34 14.79
C LYS A 135 5.17 -9.59 14.03
N LEU A 136 4.65 -9.37 12.82
CA LEU A 136 4.29 -10.43 11.88
C LEU A 136 5.53 -11.27 11.52
N VAL A 137 5.63 -12.44 12.13
CA VAL A 137 6.69 -13.44 11.85
C VAL A 137 6.13 -14.60 11.04
N CYS A 138 6.94 -15.13 10.13
CA CYS A 138 6.58 -16.27 9.33
C CYS A 138 6.35 -17.50 10.21
N ASN A 139 5.20 -18.17 10.03
CA ASN A 139 4.91 -19.40 10.76
C ASN A 139 5.95 -20.51 10.55
N GLY A 140 6.59 -20.53 9.37
CA GLY A 140 7.62 -21.52 9.00
C GLY A 140 8.99 -21.25 9.60
N CYS A 141 9.62 -20.11 9.28
CA CYS A 141 11.00 -19.82 9.70
C CYS A 141 11.14 -18.87 10.91
N LYS A 142 10.02 -18.37 11.45
CA LYS A 142 9.98 -17.38 12.55
C LYS A 142 10.69 -16.05 12.26
N GLN A 143 11.16 -15.83 11.04
CA GLN A 143 11.69 -14.54 10.60
C GLN A 143 10.55 -13.55 10.32
N PRO A 144 10.77 -12.23 10.46
CA PRO A 144 9.81 -11.22 10.05
C PRO A 144 9.43 -11.40 8.58
N TYR A 145 8.17 -11.16 8.25
CA TYR A 145 7.73 -11.08 6.86
C TYR A 145 8.39 -9.90 6.13
N THR A 146 8.75 -10.07 4.86
CA THR A 146 9.31 -8.97 4.02
C THR A 146 8.20 -8.13 3.39
N ASP A 147 7.05 -8.74 3.15
CA ASP A 147 5.78 -8.12 2.75
C ASP A 147 4.63 -8.98 3.32
N TYR A 148 3.39 -8.49 3.37
CA TYR A 148 2.24 -9.15 4.03
C TYR A 148 2.15 -10.64 3.64
N GLN A 149 2.34 -11.52 4.63
CA GLN A 149 2.39 -12.98 4.48
C GLN A 149 3.45 -13.54 3.50
N TRP A 150 4.27 -12.69 2.89
CA TRP A 150 5.37 -13.07 2.00
C TRP A 150 6.67 -13.26 2.79
N CYS A 151 7.04 -14.52 3.00
CA CYS A 151 8.34 -14.84 3.57
C CYS A 151 9.24 -15.34 2.46
N GLN A 152 10.16 -14.50 1.99
CA GLN A 152 11.07 -14.83 0.91
C GLN A 152 11.78 -16.17 1.15
N GLN A 153 12.38 -16.36 2.33
CA GLN A 153 13.12 -17.60 2.65
C GLN A 153 12.25 -18.87 2.62
N CYS A 154 10.99 -18.80 3.06
CA CYS A 154 10.08 -19.94 3.05
C CYS A 154 9.53 -20.18 1.64
N ASN A 155 9.20 -19.11 0.91
CA ASN A 155 8.63 -19.20 -0.43
C ASN A 155 9.67 -19.69 -1.43
N THR A 156 10.92 -19.21 -1.36
CA THR A 156 12.05 -19.75 -2.13
C THR A 156 12.16 -21.26 -1.98
N ARG A 157 12.13 -21.79 -0.75
CA ARG A 157 12.20 -23.23 -0.50
C ARG A 157 11.00 -23.98 -1.12
N ARG A 158 9.80 -23.45 -0.92
CA ARG A 158 8.57 -24.04 -1.49
C ARG A 158 8.57 -24.05 -3.02
N PHE A 159 9.05 -22.99 -3.65
CA PHE A 159 9.18 -22.92 -5.10
C PHE A 159 10.17 -23.96 -5.62
N GLN A 160 11.30 -24.15 -4.92
CA GLN A 160 12.26 -25.20 -5.26
C GLN A 160 11.66 -26.61 -5.12
N GLU A 161 10.89 -26.86 -4.05
CA GLU A 161 10.22 -28.15 -3.82
C GLU A 161 9.12 -28.43 -4.87
N ASP A 162 8.32 -27.42 -5.21
CA ASP A 162 7.20 -27.56 -6.14
C ASP A 162 7.59 -27.35 -7.62
N PHE A 163 8.85 -27.01 -7.92
CA PHE A 163 9.28 -26.61 -9.26
C PHE A 163 8.95 -27.64 -10.34
N SER A 164 9.02 -28.93 -9.99
CA SER A 164 8.67 -30.04 -10.88
C SER A 164 7.24 -29.97 -11.44
N LYS A 165 6.33 -29.23 -10.78
CA LYS A 165 4.94 -29.02 -11.22
C LYS A 165 4.83 -27.95 -12.32
N TRP A 166 5.85 -27.12 -12.50
CA TRP A 166 5.83 -25.94 -13.38
C TRP A 166 6.97 -25.94 -14.41
N THR A 167 7.53 -27.11 -14.71
CA THR A 167 8.56 -27.23 -15.75
C THR A 167 7.93 -27.13 -17.14
N SER A 168 8.55 -26.32 -17.99
CA SER A 168 8.28 -26.24 -19.43
C SER A 168 8.96 -27.36 -20.22
N LYS A 169 9.84 -28.15 -19.58
CA LYS A 169 10.83 -29.05 -20.20
C LYS A 169 11.87 -28.34 -21.06
N ASN A 170 11.92 -27.01 -21.02
CA ASN A 170 12.94 -26.19 -21.66
C ASN A 170 13.86 -25.62 -20.57
N GLU A 171 15.13 -26.04 -20.58
CA GLU A 171 16.11 -25.67 -19.55
C GLU A 171 16.27 -24.15 -19.39
N PHE A 172 16.24 -23.40 -20.50
CA PHE A 172 16.39 -21.94 -20.47
C PHE A 172 15.18 -21.26 -19.82
N ILE A 173 13.96 -21.62 -20.26
CA ILE A 173 12.71 -21.08 -19.70
C ILE A 173 12.61 -21.43 -18.21
N ASP A 174 12.90 -22.67 -17.87
CA ASP A 174 12.85 -23.16 -16.49
C ASP A 174 13.84 -22.41 -15.59
N LYS A 175 15.07 -22.17 -16.06
CA LYS A 175 16.06 -21.38 -15.34
C LYS A 175 15.63 -19.92 -15.16
N PHE A 176 15.02 -19.32 -16.18
CA PHE A 176 14.49 -17.96 -16.10
C PHE A 176 13.37 -17.85 -15.05
N ILE A 177 12.41 -18.78 -15.07
CA ILE A 177 11.31 -18.84 -14.11
C ILE A 177 11.86 -19.01 -12.68
N GLN A 178 12.80 -19.95 -12.47
CA GLN A 178 13.43 -20.14 -11.15
C GLN A 178 14.09 -18.85 -10.64
N GLN A 179 14.87 -18.18 -11.49
CA GLN A 179 15.55 -16.95 -11.09
C GLN A 179 14.56 -15.83 -10.72
N ALA A 180 13.45 -15.71 -11.44
CA ALA A 180 12.37 -14.77 -11.11
C ALA A 180 11.71 -15.13 -9.77
N GLN A 181 11.35 -16.40 -9.56
CA GLN A 181 10.75 -16.89 -8.31
C GLN A 181 11.64 -16.67 -7.08
N LEU A 182 12.96 -16.83 -7.22
CA LEU A 182 13.94 -16.58 -6.15
C LEU A 182 14.03 -15.09 -5.76
N ASN A 183 13.79 -14.21 -6.73
CA ASN A 183 13.89 -12.76 -6.58
C ASN A 183 12.56 -12.08 -6.23
N ALA A 184 11.43 -12.80 -6.33
CA ALA A 184 10.09 -12.27 -6.09
C ALA A 184 9.92 -11.73 -4.66
N LYS A 185 9.42 -10.50 -4.56
CA LYS A 185 9.20 -9.79 -3.29
C LYS A 185 7.77 -9.94 -2.74
N ASN A 186 6.84 -10.38 -3.59
CA ASN A 186 5.44 -10.62 -3.27
C ASN A 186 4.85 -11.64 -4.27
N ASN A 187 3.56 -11.93 -4.13
CA ASN A 187 2.85 -12.90 -4.96
C ASN A 187 2.59 -12.44 -6.41
N TYR A 188 2.60 -11.14 -6.69
CA TYR A 188 2.38 -10.58 -8.04
C TYR A 188 3.61 -10.71 -8.96
N GLU A 189 4.80 -10.88 -8.39
CA GLU A 189 6.06 -11.00 -9.13
C GLU A 189 6.40 -12.45 -9.52
N ILE A 190 5.55 -13.42 -9.17
CA ILE A 190 5.83 -14.84 -9.41
C ILE A 190 5.56 -15.18 -10.87
N LEU A 191 6.55 -15.81 -11.51
CA LEU A 191 6.37 -16.43 -12.81
C LEU A 191 6.12 -17.93 -12.65
N GLU A 192 5.26 -18.48 -13.50
CA GLU A 192 5.11 -19.92 -13.66
C GLU A 192 4.83 -20.29 -15.11
N TRP A 193 5.23 -21.51 -15.49
CA TRP A 193 4.91 -22.05 -16.81
C TRP A 193 3.48 -22.57 -16.81
N ILE A 194 2.67 -22.11 -17.76
CA ILE A 194 1.28 -22.51 -17.92
C ILE A 194 1.16 -23.34 -19.20
N PRO A 195 0.88 -24.64 -19.11
CA PRO A 195 0.59 -25.47 -20.28
C PRO A 195 -0.65 -24.96 -21.01
N TYR A 196 -0.62 -24.98 -22.35
CA TYR A 196 -1.71 -24.44 -23.18
C TYR A 196 -3.07 -25.10 -22.88
N ASN A 197 -3.10 -26.39 -22.52
CA ASN A 197 -4.32 -27.10 -22.13
C ASN A 197 -4.92 -26.66 -20.79
N ARG A 198 -4.30 -25.72 -20.08
CA ARG A 198 -4.84 -25.07 -18.87
C ARG A 198 -5.56 -23.75 -19.16
N LEU A 199 -5.61 -23.33 -20.42
CA LEU A 199 -6.30 -22.13 -20.89
C LEU A 199 -7.57 -22.52 -21.65
N LEU A 200 -8.71 -21.95 -21.25
CA LEU A 200 -10.00 -22.12 -21.92
C LEU A 200 -10.45 -20.80 -22.55
N ASN A 201 -11.36 -20.90 -23.54
CA ASN A 201 -12.02 -19.73 -24.15
C ASN A 201 -11.03 -18.67 -24.62
N ILE A 202 -9.97 -19.08 -25.30
CA ILE A 202 -8.98 -18.16 -25.87
C ILE A 202 -9.63 -17.41 -27.01
N ASN A 203 -9.92 -16.14 -26.78
CA ASN A 203 -10.61 -15.27 -27.73
C ASN A 203 -9.79 -14.03 -27.99
N TYR A 204 -9.75 -13.59 -29.25
CA TYR A 204 -9.15 -12.32 -29.62
C TYR A 204 -9.86 -11.18 -28.87
N HIS A 205 -9.07 -10.27 -28.30
CA HIS A 205 -9.57 -9.15 -27.53
C HIS A 205 -9.28 -7.81 -28.22
N ASP A 206 -8.01 -7.56 -28.57
CA ASP A 206 -7.60 -6.30 -29.19
C ASP A 206 -6.23 -6.43 -29.90
N LYS A 207 -5.84 -5.39 -30.65
CA LYS A 207 -4.50 -5.23 -31.22
C LYS A 207 -3.65 -4.40 -30.26
N GLY A 208 -2.66 -5.03 -29.64
CA GLY A 208 -1.66 -4.36 -28.81
C GLY A 208 -0.57 -3.67 -29.63
N GLY A 209 0.29 -2.91 -28.95
CA GLY A 209 1.39 -2.16 -29.58
C GLY A 209 2.40 -3.05 -30.31
N PHE A 210 2.74 -4.21 -29.73
CA PHE A 210 3.68 -5.16 -30.33
C PHE A 210 3.10 -6.53 -30.71
N SER A 211 1.89 -6.86 -30.25
CA SER A 211 1.27 -8.19 -30.48
C SER A 211 -0.25 -8.13 -30.43
N GLU A 212 -0.89 -9.17 -30.97
CA GLU A 212 -2.31 -9.38 -30.73
C GLU A 212 -2.55 -9.78 -29.27
N ILE A 213 -3.60 -9.21 -28.69
CA ILE A 213 -4.01 -9.42 -27.31
C ILE A 213 -5.23 -10.35 -27.33
N TYR A 214 -5.16 -11.40 -26.53
CA TYR A 214 -6.22 -12.37 -26.33
C TYR A 214 -6.63 -12.40 -24.86
N LYS A 215 -7.86 -12.82 -24.62
CA LYS A 215 -8.34 -13.18 -23.28
C LYS A 215 -8.55 -14.68 -23.19
N ALA A 216 -8.29 -15.25 -22.03
CA ALA A 216 -8.53 -16.65 -21.75
C ALA A 216 -8.89 -16.85 -20.27
N ILE A 217 -9.48 -18.00 -19.97
CA ILE A 217 -9.69 -18.45 -18.60
C ILE A 217 -8.56 -19.41 -18.25
N TRP A 218 -7.76 -19.05 -17.25
CA TRP A 218 -6.76 -19.93 -16.67
C TRP A 218 -7.39 -20.80 -15.58
N LEU A 219 -7.48 -22.10 -15.83
CA LEU A 219 -8.15 -23.07 -14.97
C LEU A 219 -7.56 -23.14 -13.56
N ASP A 220 -6.24 -23.30 -13.47
CA ASP A 220 -5.56 -23.41 -12.17
C ASP A 220 -5.55 -22.06 -11.44
N GLY A 221 -5.37 -20.96 -12.20
CA GLY A 221 -5.35 -19.59 -11.69
C GLY A 221 -4.09 -19.21 -10.90
N PRO A 222 -3.88 -17.91 -10.63
CA PRO A 222 -2.71 -17.41 -9.95
C PRO A 222 -2.66 -17.86 -8.48
N ILE A 223 -1.46 -18.09 -7.97
CA ILE A 223 -1.23 -18.33 -6.54
C ILE A 223 -1.24 -17.00 -5.78
N TYR A 224 -1.78 -17.00 -4.56
CA TYR A 224 -1.83 -15.79 -3.76
C TYR A 224 -1.24 -15.95 -2.34
N ASN A 225 -1.38 -17.11 -1.70
CA ASN A 225 -0.69 -17.40 -0.44
C ASN A 225 -0.47 -18.91 -0.19
N TRP A 226 0.39 -19.24 0.77
CA TRP A 226 0.66 -20.61 1.17
C TRP A 226 -0.28 -21.10 2.26
N ASN A 227 -0.93 -22.24 2.04
CA ASN A 227 -1.78 -22.89 3.03
C ASN A 227 -0.96 -23.80 3.94
N PHE A 228 -0.67 -23.35 5.17
CA PHE A 228 0.10 -24.14 6.15
C PHE A 228 -0.60 -25.42 6.61
N LYS A 229 -1.94 -25.48 6.57
CA LYS A 229 -2.68 -26.69 6.97
C LYS A 229 -2.66 -27.74 5.87
N LYS A 230 -2.86 -27.32 4.62
CA LYS A 230 -2.92 -28.21 3.45
C LYS A 230 -1.54 -28.48 2.82
N GLN A 231 -0.51 -27.73 3.21
CA GLN A 231 0.84 -27.80 2.62
C GLN A 231 0.82 -27.62 1.09
N GLN A 232 0.08 -26.62 0.62
CA GLN A 232 -0.03 -26.29 -0.80
C GLN A 232 -0.29 -24.79 -1.01
N TRP A 233 -0.05 -24.30 -2.23
CA TRP A 233 -0.44 -22.97 -2.65
C TRP A 233 -1.97 -22.86 -2.81
N ASN A 234 -2.57 -21.80 -2.24
CA ASN A 234 -3.94 -21.43 -2.59
C ASN A 234 -3.95 -20.68 -3.93
N ARG A 235 -4.96 -20.96 -4.76
CA ARG A 235 -5.12 -20.40 -6.11
C ARG A 235 -6.50 -19.79 -6.32
N GLN A 236 -6.58 -18.78 -7.18
CA GLN A 236 -7.83 -18.21 -7.65
C GLN A 236 -8.31 -18.95 -8.91
N ILE A 237 -9.06 -20.04 -8.74
CA ILE A 237 -9.48 -20.89 -9.87
C ILE A 237 -10.28 -20.12 -10.94
N ASN A 238 -10.17 -20.55 -12.19
CA ASN A 238 -10.88 -19.96 -13.35
C ASN A 238 -10.66 -18.45 -13.50
N HIS A 239 -9.42 -18.00 -13.35
CA HIS A 239 -9.07 -16.58 -13.44
C HIS A 239 -9.01 -16.12 -14.89
N GLU A 240 -9.59 -14.96 -15.21
CA GLU A 240 -9.42 -14.35 -16.54
C GLU A 240 -8.00 -13.80 -16.67
N VAL A 241 -7.30 -14.17 -17.73
CA VAL A 241 -5.95 -13.72 -18.02
C VAL A 241 -5.86 -13.08 -19.39
N ILE A 242 -4.95 -12.12 -19.51
CA ILE A 242 -4.57 -11.51 -20.78
C ILE A 242 -3.38 -12.29 -21.35
N LEU A 243 -3.50 -12.73 -22.60
CA LEU A 243 -2.44 -13.40 -23.33
C LEU A 243 -1.91 -12.47 -24.42
N LYS A 244 -0.58 -12.33 -24.48
CA LYS A 244 0.11 -11.61 -25.56
C LYS A 244 0.86 -12.62 -26.42
N ILE A 245 0.53 -12.72 -27.70
CA ILE A 245 1.15 -13.70 -28.59
C ILE A 245 2.49 -13.16 -29.13
N LEU A 246 3.57 -13.86 -28.84
CA LEU A 246 4.89 -13.54 -29.39
C LEU A 246 5.05 -14.15 -30.78
N ASN A 247 4.74 -13.38 -31.84
CA ASN A 247 4.86 -13.82 -33.23
C ASN A 247 6.32 -14.04 -33.69
N ASN A 248 7.31 -13.52 -32.95
CA ASN A 248 8.72 -13.72 -33.27
C ASN A 248 9.60 -13.55 -32.00
N SER A 249 10.20 -14.65 -31.52
CA SER A 249 11.03 -14.67 -30.31
C SER A 249 12.28 -13.77 -30.39
N SER A 250 12.68 -13.35 -31.60
CA SER A 250 13.81 -12.45 -31.86
C SER A 250 13.56 -10.97 -31.50
N ARG A 251 12.34 -10.58 -31.11
CA ARG A 251 11.98 -9.16 -30.80
C ARG A 251 11.81 -8.86 -29.32
N LEU A 252 12.10 -9.79 -28.41
CA LEU A 252 12.04 -9.55 -26.97
C LEU A 252 13.09 -8.51 -26.56
N ASN A 253 12.66 -7.27 -26.36
CA ASN A 253 13.45 -6.22 -25.72
C ASN A 253 12.71 -5.69 -24.48
N ASN A 254 13.42 -4.92 -23.65
CA ASN A 254 12.90 -4.48 -22.35
C ASN A 254 11.59 -3.67 -22.43
N LYS A 255 11.27 -3.06 -23.58
CA LYS A 255 10.00 -2.33 -23.78
C LYS A 255 8.76 -3.25 -23.77
N PHE A 256 8.92 -4.55 -23.99
CA PHE A 256 7.83 -5.52 -23.93
C PHE A 256 7.22 -5.64 -22.53
N LEU A 257 8.02 -5.43 -21.48
CA LEU A 257 7.58 -5.52 -20.08
C LEU A 257 6.83 -4.27 -19.60
N ASP A 258 6.94 -3.16 -20.33
CA ASP A 258 6.41 -1.85 -19.92
C ASP A 258 5.04 -1.52 -20.56
N GLU A 259 4.52 -2.36 -21.45
CA GLU A 259 3.16 -2.19 -22.01
C GLU A 259 2.11 -2.78 -21.05
N VAL A 260 1.57 -1.95 -20.16
CA VAL A 260 0.34 -2.21 -19.41
C VAL A 260 -0.73 -1.22 -19.86
#